data_AF-A0A7X0D692-F1
#
_entry.id   AF-A0A7X0D692-F1
#
_cell.length_a   1.000
_cell.length_b   1.000
_cell.length_c   1.000
_cell.angle_alpha   90.00
_cell.angle_beta   90.00
_cell.angle_gamma   90.00
#
_symmetry.space_group_name_H-M   'P 1'
#
loop_
_entity.id
_entity.type
_entity.pdbx_description
1 polymer ?
#
loop_
_entity_poly.entity_id
_entity_poly.type
_entity_poly.pdbx_seq_one_letter_code
_entity_poly.pdbx_strand_id
1 'polypeptide(L)'
;MSVVLTIRGVPEESRDALMREAREQGKSLQAYLLAVIEQQVKFIGNRQILADIEAELAEGGGAGPDAPDAADLIRASRPDEDMGFSNGGFQEKGGAA
;
A
#
# COMPACT_ATOMS: atom_id res chain seq x y z
N MET A 1 -5.21 26.35 -14.96
CA MET A 1 -4.97 26.27 -16.42
C MET A 1 -5.43 24.88 -16.85
N SER A 2 -6.44 24.75 -17.72
CA SER A 2 -6.86 23.43 -18.21
C SER A 2 -6.16 23.14 -19.55
N VAL A 3 -5.66 21.91 -19.70
CA VAL A 3 -5.06 21.43 -20.94
C VAL A 3 -6.01 20.41 -21.55
N VAL A 4 -6.24 20.50 -22.86
CA VAL A 4 -7.07 19.54 -23.60
C VAL A 4 -6.18 18.55 -24.33
N LEU A 5 -6.43 17.26 -24.14
CA LEU A 5 -5.74 16.17 -24.81
C LEU A 5 -6.69 15.51 -25.81
N THR A 6 -6.25 15.35 -27.07
CA THR A 6 -7.01 14.67 -28.12
C THR A 6 -6.27 13.39 -28.54
N ILE A 7 -6.92 12.24 -28.36
CA ILE A 7 -6.40 10.95 -28.79
C ILE A 7 -6.95 10.65 -30.18
N ARG A 8 -6.07 10.39 -31.16
CA ARG A 8 -6.43 10.08 -32.54
C ARG A 8 -6.13 8.62 -32.87
N GLY A 9 -6.86 8.07 -33.84
CA GLY A 9 -6.63 6.71 -34.33
C GLY A 9 -7.00 5.62 -33.32
N VAL A 10 -7.95 5.90 -32.42
CA VAL A 10 -8.44 4.89 -31.47
C VAL A 10 -9.25 3.84 -32.25
N PRO A 11 -8.86 2.55 -32.21
CA PRO A 11 -9.65 1.49 -32.81
C PRO A 11 -11.05 1.44 -32.21
N GLU A 12 -12.05 1.19 -33.04
CA GLU A 12 -13.45 1.23 -32.60
C GLU A 12 -13.74 0.21 -31.48
N GLU A 13 -13.16 -0.98 -31.59
CA GLU A 13 -13.21 -2.01 -30.54
C GLU A 13 -12.68 -1.53 -29.19
N SER A 14 -11.58 -0.75 -29.20
CA SER A 14 -10.99 -0.20 -27.98
C SER A 14 -11.89 0.88 -27.38
N ARG A 15 -12.43 1.77 -28.23
CA ARG A 15 -13.38 2.82 -27.81
C ARG A 15 -14.60 2.19 -27.14
N ASP A 16 -15.15 1.14 -27.73
CA ASP A 16 -16.38 0.51 -27.25
C ASP A 16 -16.16 -0.26 -25.95
N ALA A 17 -15.03 -0.96 -25.83
CA ALA A 17 -14.64 -1.60 -24.57
C ALA A 17 -14.49 -0.57 -23.44
N LEU A 18 -13.80 0.55 -23.70
CA LEU A 18 -13.62 1.63 -22.73
C LEU A 18 -14.94 2.32 -22.36
N MET A 19 -15.85 2.50 -23.33
CA MET A 19 -17.19 3.05 -23.05
C MET A 19 -18.02 2.14 -22.17
N ARG A 20 -17.96 0.82 -22.39
CA ARG A 20 -18.66 -0.16 -21.55
C ARG A 20 -18.16 -0.08 -20.12
N GLU A 21 -16.85 -0.12 -19.92
CA GLU A 21 -16.21 -0.01 -18.61
C GLU A 21 -16.57 1.31 -17.91
N ALA A 22 -16.51 2.44 -18.62
CA ALA A 22 -16.88 3.73 -18.07
C ALA A 22 -18.35 3.74 -17.57
N ARG A 23 -19.27 3.14 -18.32
CA ARG A 23 -20.69 3.03 -17.96
C ARG A 23 -20.93 2.13 -16.76
N GLU A 24 -20.22 1.00 -16.66
CA GLU A 24 -20.28 0.12 -15.50
C GLU A 24 -19.88 0.85 -14.21
N GLN A 25 -18.96 1.81 -14.32
CA GLN A 25 -18.55 2.68 -13.22
C GLN A 25 -19.41 3.96 -13.06
N GLY A 26 -20.48 4.13 -13.85
CA GLY A 26 -21.35 5.30 -13.82
C GLY A 26 -20.67 6.61 -14.28
N LYS A 27 -19.59 6.51 -15.05
CA LYS A 27 -18.78 7.66 -15.50
C LYS A 27 -18.97 7.91 -17.00
N SER A 28 -18.74 9.15 -17.42
CA SER A 28 -18.53 9.45 -18.84
C SER A 28 -17.17 8.90 -19.29
N LEU A 29 -17.01 8.60 -20.58
CA LEU A 29 -15.74 8.12 -21.12
C LEU A 29 -14.58 9.11 -20.85
N GLN A 30 -14.85 10.42 -20.96
CA GLN A 30 -13.85 11.45 -20.67
C GLN A 30 -13.41 11.43 -19.20
N ALA A 31 -14.35 11.35 -18.26
CA ALA A 31 -14.04 11.30 -16.83
C ALA A 31 -13.30 10.00 -16.47
N TYR A 32 -13.70 8.88 -17.08
CA TYR A 32 -13.01 7.61 -16.94
C TYR A 32 -11.56 7.68 -17.41
N LEU A 33 -11.32 8.16 -18.64
CA LEU A 33 -9.97 8.28 -19.19
C LEU A 33 -9.10 9.26 -18.41
N LEU A 34 -9.68 10.35 -17.91
CA LEU A 34 -8.97 11.28 -17.03
C LEU A 34 -8.48 10.56 -15.76
N ALA A 35 -9.35 9.79 -15.11
CA ALA A 35 -8.98 9.04 -13.91
C ALA A 35 -7.86 8.02 -14.19
N VAL A 36 -7.92 7.35 -15.35
CA VAL A 36 -6.86 6.41 -15.78
C VAL A 36 -5.52 7.15 -15.98
N ILE A 37 -5.54 8.32 -16.61
CA ILE A 37 -4.33 9.13 -16.80
C ILE A 37 -3.76 9.58 -15.45
N GLU A 38 -4.59 10.09 -14.54
CA GLU A 38 -4.16 10.51 -13.20
C GLU A 38 -3.57 9.35 -12.41
N GLN A 39 -4.17 8.17 -12.49
CA GLN A 39 -3.66 6.96 -11.86
C GLN A 39 -2.30 6.56 -12.45
N GLN A 40 -2.15 6.64 -13.78
CA GLN A 40 -0.87 6.34 -14.44
C GLN A 40 0.25 7.32 -14.04
N VAL A 41 -0.07 8.62 -13.89
CA VAL A 41 0.89 9.63 -13.41
C VAL A 41 1.35 9.30 -11.98
N LYS A 42 0.42 8.93 -11.09
CA LYS A 42 0.79 8.48 -9.74
C LYS A 42 1.73 7.28 -9.78
N PHE A 43 1.47 6.30 -10.64
CA PHE A 43 2.36 5.14 -10.79
C PHE A 43 3.74 5.51 -11.33
N ILE A 44 3.82 6.43 -12.31
CA ILE A 44 5.11 6.91 -12.83
C ILE A 44 5.90 7.61 -11.73
N GLY A 45 5.25 8.50 -10.97
CA GLY A 45 5.86 9.17 -9.82
C GLY A 45 6.35 8.18 -8.76
N ASN A 46 5.52 7.19 -8.40
CA ASN A 46 5.90 6.16 -7.43
C ASN A 46 7.09 5.33 -7.91
N ARG A 47 7.16 4.96 -9.19
CA ARG A 47 8.35 4.27 -9.72
C ARG A 47 9.59 5.14 -9.68
N GLN A 48 9.47 6.43 -9.97
CA GLN A 48 10.62 7.34 -9.88
C GLN A 48 11.11 7.45 -8.43
N ILE A 49 10.20 7.62 -7.47
CA ILE A 49 10.54 7.63 -6.04
C ILE A 49 11.21 6.32 -5.63
N LEU A 50 10.69 5.17 -6.07
CA LEU A 50 11.30 3.87 -5.77
C LEU A 50 12.71 3.74 -6.40
N ALA A 51 12.89 4.23 -7.62
CA ALA A 51 14.20 4.25 -8.28
C ALA A 51 15.18 5.21 -7.58
N ASP A 52 14.72 6.36 -7.11
CA ASP A 52 15.54 7.33 -6.38
C ASP A 52 15.95 6.76 -5.00
N ILE A 53 15.01 6.13 -4.28
CA ILE A 53 15.30 5.40 -3.02
C ILE A 53 16.30 4.27 -3.27
N GLU A 54 16.14 3.49 -4.34
CA GLU A 54 17.06 2.42 -4.69
C GLU A 54 18.47 2.95 -5.04
N ALA A 55 18.55 4.08 -5.74
CA ALA A 55 19.82 4.77 -6.01
C ALA A 55 20.48 5.29 -4.72
N GLU A 56 19.71 5.94 -3.84
CA GLU A 56 20.21 6.40 -2.54
C GLU A 56 20.71 5.23 -1.69
N LEU A 57 19.95 4.14 -1.59
CA LEU A 57 20.35 2.92 -0.87
C LEU A 57 21.60 2.27 -1.49
N ALA A 58 21.71 2.25 -2.82
CA ALA A 58 22.85 1.68 -3.54
C ALA A 58 24.15 2.48 -3.36
N GLU A 59 24.06 3.79 -3.16
CA GLU A 59 25.20 4.66 -2.81
C GLU A 59 25.61 4.57 -1.33
N GLY A 60 25.03 3.64 -0.57
CA GLY A 60 25.28 3.46 0.87
C GLY A 60 24.25 4.15 1.75
N GLY A 61 23.12 4.56 1.18
CA GLY A 61 21.95 5.04 1.91
C GLY A 61 21.46 3.98 2.88
N GLY A 62 21.36 4.38 4.13
CA GLY A 62 21.04 3.52 5.25
C GLY A 62 21.26 4.31 6.53
N ALA A 63 20.90 3.70 7.65
CA ALA A 63 21.27 4.26 8.94
C ALA A 63 22.82 4.25 9.01
N GLY A 64 23.43 5.42 9.22
CA GLY A 64 24.89 5.56 9.26
C GLY A 64 25.53 4.66 10.33
N PRO A 65 26.87 4.53 10.38
CA PRO A 65 27.54 3.62 11.31
C PRO A 65 27.22 3.90 12.79
N ASP A 66 26.74 5.10 13.11
CA ASP A 66 26.35 5.53 14.45
C ASP A 66 24.87 5.25 14.78
N ALA A 67 24.11 4.68 13.84
CA ALA A 67 22.71 4.38 14.06
C ALA A 67 22.53 3.09 14.89
N PRO A 68 21.63 3.09 15.88
CA PRO A 68 21.33 1.89 16.66
C PRO A 68 20.71 0.80 15.78
N ASP A 69 21.03 -0.46 16.09
CA ASP A 69 20.49 -1.62 15.37
C ASP A 69 18.96 -1.60 15.44
N ALA A 70 18.32 -1.69 14.27
CA ALA A 70 16.87 -1.72 14.15
C ALA A 70 16.25 -2.87 14.97
N ALA A 71 16.93 -4.00 15.08
CA ALA A 71 16.48 -5.14 15.88
C ALA A 71 16.42 -4.80 17.39
N ASP A 72 17.37 -3.99 17.88
CA ASP A 72 17.41 -3.59 19.29
C ASP A 72 16.34 -2.55 19.60
N LEU A 73 16.06 -1.61 18.68
CA LEU A 73 14.93 -0.68 18.81
C LEU A 73 13.58 -1.41 18.85
N ILE A 74 13.39 -2.41 17.97
CA ILE A 74 12.16 -3.21 17.93
C ILE A 74 12.00 -4.01 19.22
N ARG A 75 13.09 -4.59 19.75
CA ARG A 75 13.07 -5.31 21.03
C ARG A 75 12.73 -4.38 22.19
N ALA A 76 13.34 -3.20 22.24
CA ALA A 76 13.07 -2.19 23.28
C ALA A 76 11.65 -1.61 23.21
N SER A 77 11.00 -1.68 22.05
CA SER A 77 9.64 -1.17 21.83
C SER A 77 8.55 -2.21 22.07
N ARG A 78 8.90 -3.50 22.25
CA ARG A 78 7.91 -4.50 22.67
C ARG A 78 7.70 -4.35 24.18
N PRO A 79 6.52 -3.95 24.66
CA PRO A 79 6.20 -4.12 26.07
C PRO A 79 6.28 -5.62 26.37
N ASP A 80 6.89 -5.97 27.50
CA ASP A 80 6.98 -7.34 28.00
C ASP A 80 5.56 -7.92 28.15
N GLU A 81 5.03 -8.54 27.12
CA GLU A 81 3.86 -9.41 27.23
C GLU A 81 4.33 -10.75 27.83
N ASP A 82 4.73 -10.69 29.10
CA ASP A 82 4.93 -11.86 29.92
C ASP A 82 3.55 -12.38 30.37
N MET A 83 3.00 -13.20 29.48
CA MET A 83 2.20 -14.41 29.74
C MET A 83 1.71 -14.60 31.19
N GLY A 84 0.47 -14.18 31.43
CA GLY A 84 -0.31 -14.52 32.64
C GLY A 84 -1.61 -15.25 32.35
N PHE A 85 -1.71 -16.04 31.28
CA PHE A 85 -2.86 -16.93 31.07
C PHE A 85 -2.62 -18.28 31.75
N SER A 86 -2.87 -18.33 33.06
CA SER A 86 -2.95 -19.57 33.83
C SER A 86 -4.15 -20.40 33.39
N ASN A 87 -3.93 -21.30 32.43
CA ASN A 87 -4.86 -22.38 32.13
C ASN A 87 -4.47 -23.60 32.96
N GLY A 88 -5.22 -23.89 34.04
CA GLY A 88 -5.07 -25.14 34.77
C GLY A 88 -5.71 -25.16 36.16
N GLY A 89 -6.80 -25.91 36.31
CA GLY A 89 -7.19 -26.47 37.61
C GLY A 89 -8.66 -26.40 37.95
N PHE A 90 -9.51 -27.14 37.24
CA PHE A 90 -10.79 -27.58 37.80
C PHE A 90 -10.48 -28.49 38.99
N GLN A 91 -10.65 -28.01 40.23
CA GLN A 91 -10.66 -28.85 41.42
C GLN A 91 -12.07 -28.98 41.97
N GLU A 92 -12.62 -30.15 41.68
CA GLU A 92 -13.75 -30.76 42.33
C GLU A 92 -13.37 -31.16 43.77
N LYS A 93 -13.96 -30.48 44.77
CA LYS A 93 -14.23 -31.00 46.12
C LYS A 93 -15.53 -30.32 46.57
N GLY A 94 -16.63 -30.98 46.93
CA GLY A 94 -16.72 -32.26 47.61
C GLY A 94 -16.89 -32.05 49.11
N GLY A 95 -18.07 -31.60 49.54
CA GLY A 95 -18.78 -32.09 50.74
C GLY A 95 -18.47 -31.53 52.14
N ALA A 96 -19.57 -31.37 52.89
CA ALA A 96 -19.76 -31.30 54.35
C ALA A 96 -19.38 -29.96 55.03
N ALA A 97 -20.20 -29.38 55.92
CA ALA A 97 -21.40 -29.82 56.64
C ALA A 97 -22.31 -28.62 56.95
#